data_AF-A0A2K8SID0-F1
#
_entry.id   AF-A0A2K8SID0-F1
#
_cell.length_a   1.000
_cell.length_b   1.000
_cell.length_c   1.000
_cell.angle_alpha   90.00
_cell.angle_beta   90.00
_cell.angle_gamma   90.00
#
_symmetry.space_group_name_H-M   'P 1'
#
loop_
_entity.id
_entity.type
_entity.pdbx_description
1 polymer ?
#
loop_
_entity_poly.entity_id
_entity_poly.type
_entity_poly.pdbx_seq_one_letter_code
_entity_poly.pdbx_strand_id
1 'polypeptide(L)'
;MLYTLYGFASFATLVGCGANAGSGNKNKISNNNNTIASNSVSNISKSKLIRLGFTSFGDLTREKGVIEKRLAPLGVGVSWSKFISGPPLLEALSVGSLDGGQVGETPPIFAQAAGNNLVYLVNIPAGTGESYGIIVPKDSSIKTVADLRGCLKSRSGCKKALSV
;
A
#
# COMPACT_ATOMS: atom_id res chain seq x y z
N MET A 1 -56.84 15.51 1.46
CA MET A 1 -56.89 16.12 2.82
C MET A 1 -55.74 15.51 3.60
N LEU A 2 -54.76 16.20 4.17
CA LEU A 2 -54.45 17.62 4.33
C LEU A 2 -52.94 17.67 4.66
N TYR A 3 -52.23 18.66 4.11
CA TYR A 3 -50.83 18.99 4.41
C TYR A 3 -50.72 19.79 5.73
N THR A 4 -49.48 20.07 6.16
CA THR A 4 -48.97 21.20 6.99
C THR A 4 -48.89 20.97 8.51
N LEU A 5 -47.90 21.45 9.30
CA LEU A 5 -46.71 22.30 9.08
C LEU A 5 -45.82 22.32 10.36
N TYR A 6 -44.67 23.00 10.27
CA TYR A 6 -43.75 23.56 11.29
C TYR A 6 -42.59 22.64 11.78
N GLY A 7 -41.31 22.96 11.62
CA GLY A 7 -40.62 24.18 11.15
C GLY A 7 -39.68 24.74 12.21
N PHE A 8 -38.37 24.76 11.92
CA PHE A 8 -37.31 25.69 12.41
C PHE A 8 -36.05 25.27 11.61
N ALA A 9 -35.60 25.96 10.54
CA ALA A 9 -34.89 27.26 10.50
C ALA A 9 -33.81 27.33 11.61
N SER A 10 -32.51 27.57 11.43
CA SER A 10 -31.70 28.28 10.44
C SER A 10 -30.27 27.69 10.49
N PHE A 11 -29.57 27.50 9.37
CA PHE A 11 -28.73 28.45 8.62
C PHE A 11 -27.46 28.93 9.35
N ALA A 12 -26.29 28.52 8.84
CA ALA A 12 -25.10 29.36 8.69
C ALA A 12 -24.08 28.68 7.76
N THR A 13 -24.14 28.99 6.46
CA THR A 13 -23.04 28.83 5.52
C THR A 13 -22.07 29.99 5.70
N LEU A 14 -20.79 29.74 5.99
CA LEU A 14 -19.75 30.74 5.84
C LEU A 14 -18.97 30.48 4.55
N VAL A 15 -19.22 31.34 3.57
CA VAL A 15 -18.41 31.52 2.36
C VAL A 15 -17.18 32.33 2.75
N GLY A 16 -16.00 31.76 2.56
CA GLY A 16 -14.73 32.49 2.61
C GLY A 16 -14.26 32.81 1.19
N CYS A 17 -14.52 34.02 0.73
CA CYS A 17 -13.99 34.58 -0.51
C CYS A 17 -12.72 35.39 -0.16
N GLY A 18 -11.58 35.03 -0.74
CA GLY A 18 -10.32 35.77 -0.59
C GLY A 18 -9.74 36.08 -1.97
N ALA A 19 -10.07 37.27 -2.49
CA ALA A 19 -9.43 37.85 -3.66
C ALA A 19 -8.36 38.85 -3.18
N ASN A 20 -7.10 38.66 -3.60
CA ASN A 20 -6.08 39.69 -3.55
C ASN A 20 -5.80 40.16 -4.97
N ALA A 21 -6.27 41.38 -5.27
CA ALA A 21 -5.85 42.15 -6.43
C ALA A 21 -4.59 42.96 -6.04
N GLY A 22 -3.47 42.66 -6.69
CA GLY A 22 -2.20 43.35 -6.53
C GLY A 22 -1.56 43.59 -7.90
N SER A 23 -1.53 44.86 -8.28
CA SER A 23 -1.09 45.47 -9.54
C SER A 23 0.30 45.05 -10.05
N GLY A 24 0.37 44.70 -11.34
CA GLY A 24 1.26 45.29 -12.35
C GLY A 24 2.78 45.11 -12.26
N ASN A 25 3.35 44.32 -13.17
CA ASN A 25 4.48 44.79 -13.97
C ASN A 25 4.50 44.14 -15.37
N LYS A 26 4.33 44.97 -16.41
CA LYS A 26 4.59 44.61 -17.80
C LYS A 26 6.08 44.85 -18.03
N ASN A 27 6.85 43.77 -18.22
CA ASN A 27 8.16 43.91 -18.87
C ASN A 27 8.12 43.18 -20.21
N LYS A 28 7.90 43.98 -21.25
CA LYS A 28 7.98 43.63 -22.66
C LYS A 28 9.43 43.81 -23.06
N ILE A 29 10.22 42.72 -23.08
CA ILE A 29 11.50 42.69 -23.77
C ILE A 29 11.32 41.84 -25.02
N SER A 30 11.15 42.55 -26.13
CA SER A 30 11.39 42.09 -27.48
C SER A 30 12.90 41.95 -27.68
N ASN A 31 13.37 40.81 -28.18
CA ASN A 31 14.57 40.70 -29.02
C ASN A 31 14.66 39.34 -29.73
N ASN A 32 14.19 39.33 -30.97
CA ASN A 32 14.85 38.80 -32.18
C ASN A 32 16.07 37.86 -32.00
N ASN A 33 15.91 36.60 -32.45
CA ASN A 33 16.55 36.04 -33.66
C ASN A 33 16.75 34.51 -33.56
N ASN A 34 16.21 33.83 -34.57
CA ASN A 34 16.60 32.52 -35.11
C ASN A 34 17.28 31.49 -34.19
N THR A 35 16.49 30.50 -33.76
CA THR A 35 17.00 29.15 -33.51
C THR A 35 15.99 28.11 -34.03
N ILE A 36 16.34 27.56 -35.19
CA ILE A 36 16.22 26.16 -35.63
C ILE A 36 15.11 25.33 -34.95
N ALA A 37 14.15 24.92 -35.79
CA ALA A 37 13.26 23.77 -35.66
C ALA A 37 13.38 22.96 -34.36
N SER A 38 12.48 23.22 -33.41
CA SER A 38 12.14 22.26 -32.36
C SER A 38 10.79 21.63 -32.69
N ASN A 39 10.81 20.75 -33.70
CA ASN A 39 9.88 19.63 -33.72
C ASN A 39 10.24 18.73 -32.54
N SER A 40 9.62 18.99 -31.39
CA SER A 40 9.46 17.98 -30.37
C SER A 40 8.04 18.09 -29.85
N VAL A 41 7.17 17.33 -30.50
CA VAL A 41 5.97 16.81 -29.88
C VAL A 41 6.45 16.07 -28.63
N SER A 42 6.50 16.77 -27.50
CA SER A 42 6.73 16.17 -26.19
C SER A 42 5.41 15.55 -25.70
N ASN A 43 4.82 14.69 -26.53
CA ASN A 43 4.08 13.53 -26.02
C ASN A 43 5.10 12.43 -25.69
N ILE A 44 6.10 12.77 -24.86
CA ILE A 44 6.81 11.73 -24.12
C ILE A 44 5.83 11.36 -23.03
N SER A 45 5.01 10.34 -23.32
CA SER A 45 4.23 9.60 -22.35
C SER A 45 5.08 9.48 -21.10
N LYS A 46 4.67 10.15 -20.01
CA LYS A 46 5.25 10.06 -18.68
C LYS A 46 5.56 8.58 -18.45
N SER A 47 6.84 8.20 -18.47
CA SER A 47 7.21 6.80 -18.32
C SER A 47 6.62 6.35 -16.99
N LYS A 48 5.71 5.38 -17.07
CA LYS A 48 4.91 4.95 -15.93
C LYS A 48 5.86 4.17 -15.03
N LEU A 49 6.20 4.71 -13.87
CA LEU A 49 6.95 3.96 -12.86
C LEU A 49 5.95 3.26 -11.95
N ILE A 50 6.14 1.97 -11.72
CA ILE A 50 5.43 1.21 -10.69
C ILE A 50 6.37 0.99 -9.50
N ARG A 51 5.93 1.35 -8.30
CA ARG A 51 6.68 1.25 -7.04
C ARG A 51 6.17 0.05 -6.25
N LEU A 52 7.01 -0.96 -6.12
CA LEU A 52 6.67 -2.23 -5.49
C LEU A 52 7.40 -2.41 -4.15
N GLY A 53 6.66 -2.83 -3.13
CA GLY A 53 7.21 -3.21 -1.83
C GLY A 53 7.44 -4.72 -1.73
N PHE A 54 8.53 -5.12 -1.09
CA PHE A 54 8.81 -6.52 -0.77
C PHE A 54 9.40 -6.67 0.65
N THR A 55 9.26 -7.86 1.23
CA THR A 55 9.91 -8.22 2.50
C THR A 55 10.99 -9.27 2.28
N SER A 56 11.71 -9.68 3.32
CA SER A 56 12.73 -10.75 3.20
C SER A 56 12.16 -12.12 2.80
N PHE A 57 10.83 -12.29 2.76
CA PHE A 57 10.22 -13.46 2.11
C PHE A 57 10.53 -13.42 0.62
N GLY A 58 11.26 -14.44 0.15
CA GLY A 58 11.88 -14.48 -1.17
C GLY A 58 10.88 -14.29 -2.30
N ASP A 59 10.85 -13.08 -2.87
CA ASP A 59 10.16 -12.82 -4.11
C ASP A 59 11.07 -13.17 -5.29
N LEU A 60 10.94 -14.41 -5.77
CA LEU A 60 11.67 -14.88 -6.95
C LEU A 60 11.36 -14.06 -8.21
N THR A 61 10.22 -13.36 -8.25
CA THR A 61 9.85 -12.53 -9.42
C THR A 61 10.74 -11.29 -9.51
N ARG A 62 11.05 -10.67 -8.35
CA ARG A 62 12.05 -9.59 -8.24
C ARG A 62 13.44 -10.10 -8.57
N GLU A 63 13.90 -11.19 -7.94
CA GLU A 63 15.27 -11.70 -8.15
C GLU A 63 15.52 -12.10 -9.61
N LYS A 64 14.51 -12.62 -10.31
CA LYS A 64 14.60 -12.96 -11.74
C LYS A 64 14.35 -11.76 -12.68
N GLY A 65 13.94 -10.62 -12.13
CA GLY A 65 13.58 -9.40 -12.88
C GLY A 65 12.44 -9.63 -13.87
N VAL A 66 11.46 -10.47 -13.53
CA VAL A 66 10.40 -10.90 -14.47
C VAL A 66 9.45 -9.75 -14.76
N ILE A 67 9.14 -8.92 -13.76
CA ILE A 67 8.18 -7.82 -13.88
C ILE A 67 8.74 -6.74 -14.80
N GLU A 68 10.00 -6.36 -14.61
CA GLU A 68 10.73 -5.39 -15.43
C GLU A 68 10.75 -5.83 -16.89
N LYS A 69 11.12 -7.09 -17.16
CA LYS A 69 11.18 -7.64 -18.52
C LYS A 69 9.82 -7.61 -19.21
N ARG A 70 8.73 -7.84 -18.47
CA ARG A 70 7.36 -7.83 -19.01
C ARG A 70 6.81 -6.42 -19.22
N LEU A 71 7.23 -5.45 -18.41
CA LEU A 71 6.74 -4.08 -18.44
C LEU A 71 7.57 -3.15 -19.34
N ALA A 72 8.83 -3.49 -19.61
CA ALA A 72 9.71 -2.71 -20.46
C ALA A 72 9.14 -2.45 -21.88
N PRO A 73 8.53 -3.44 -22.60
CA PRO A 73 7.92 -3.19 -23.91
C PRO A 73 6.75 -2.20 -23.88
N LEU A 74 6.16 -1.96 -22.69
CA LEU A 74 5.07 -1.00 -22.49
C LEU A 74 5.58 0.39 -22.07
N GLY A 75 6.90 0.59 -21.99
CA GLY A 75 7.50 1.84 -21.50
C GLY A 75 7.28 2.08 -20.00
N VAL A 76 7.07 1.00 -19.23
CA VAL A 76 6.79 1.05 -17.80
C VAL A 76 8.02 0.57 -17.01
N GLY A 77 8.51 1.39 -16.09
CA GLY A 77 9.61 1.06 -15.18
C GLY A 77 9.12 0.44 -13.88
N VAL A 78 10.02 -0.23 -13.15
CA VAL A 78 9.75 -0.78 -11.82
C VAL A 78 10.78 -0.28 -10.82
N SER A 79 10.34 0.12 -9.64
CA SER A 79 11.18 0.44 -8.49
C SER A 79 10.80 -0.44 -7.31
N TRP A 80 11.80 -0.97 -6.60
CA TRP A 80 11.60 -1.85 -5.46
C TRP A 80 12.03 -1.19 -4.16
N SER A 81 11.20 -1.32 -3.12
CA SER A 81 11.49 -0.88 -1.76
C SER A 81 11.41 -2.07 -0.80
N LYS A 82 12.46 -2.25 0.01
CA LYS A 82 12.53 -3.35 0.99
C LYS A 82 11.92 -2.93 2.32
N PHE A 83 11.09 -3.79 2.89
CA PHE A 83 10.46 -3.63 4.20
C PHE A 83 10.84 -4.77 5.13
N ILE A 84 10.86 -4.49 6.43
CA ILE A 84 11.18 -5.48 7.48
C ILE A 84 10.00 -6.45 7.68
N SER A 85 8.77 -5.96 7.53
CA SER A 85 7.54 -6.73 7.77
C SER A 85 6.36 -6.16 6.95
N GLY A 86 5.22 -6.85 7.00
CA GLY A 86 4.00 -6.45 6.29
C GLY A 86 3.35 -5.14 6.77
N PRO A 87 3.23 -4.84 8.08
CA PRO A 87 2.55 -3.62 8.53
C PRO A 87 3.14 -2.31 7.99
N PRO A 88 4.46 -2.06 8.04
CA PRO A 88 5.05 -0.85 7.46
C PRO A 88 4.88 -0.77 5.93
N LEU A 89 4.83 -1.91 5.24
CA LEU A 89 4.55 -1.97 3.80
C LEU A 89 3.10 -1.54 3.51
N LEU A 90 2.13 -2.04 4.29
CA LEU A 90 0.72 -1.65 4.16
C LEU A 90 0.48 -0.17 4.49
N GLU A 91 1.21 0.39 5.46
CA GLU A 91 1.20 1.83 5.73
C GLU A 91 1.71 2.62 4.51
N ALA A 92 2.83 2.19 3.91
CA ALA A 92 3.39 2.82 2.71
C ALA A 92 2.45 2.73 1.49
N LEU A 93 1.70 1.63 1.36
CA LEU A 93 0.61 1.51 0.37
C LEU A 93 -0.52 2.49 0.65
N SER A 94 -0.96 2.58 1.91
CA SER A 94 -2.09 3.44 2.30
C SER A 94 -1.84 4.93 2.04
N VAL A 95 -0.59 5.39 2.16
CA VAL A 95 -0.20 6.78 1.89
C VAL A 95 0.22 7.02 0.42
N GLY A 96 0.13 6.01 -0.43
CA GLY A 96 0.47 6.11 -1.86
C GLY A 96 1.96 6.21 -2.17
N SER A 97 2.83 5.79 -1.24
CA SER A 97 4.27 5.68 -1.46
C SER A 97 4.64 4.45 -2.29
N LEU A 98 3.79 3.42 -2.25
CA LEU A 98 3.85 2.22 -3.09
C LEU A 98 2.59 2.13 -3.95
N ASP A 99 2.72 1.45 -5.09
CA ASP A 99 1.61 1.11 -5.98
C ASP A 99 1.16 -0.36 -5.79
N GLY A 100 2.02 -1.20 -5.23
CA GLY A 100 1.72 -2.59 -4.90
C GLY A 100 2.78 -3.22 -4.01
N GLY A 101 2.50 -4.41 -3.49
CA GLY A 101 3.48 -5.18 -2.73
C GLY A 101 2.92 -6.52 -2.27
N GLN A 102 3.84 -7.44 -2.00
CA GLN A 102 3.49 -8.76 -1.48
C GLN A 102 3.50 -8.76 0.05
N VAL A 103 2.42 -9.27 0.64
CA VAL A 103 2.30 -9.52 2.09
C VAL A 103 1.65 -10.89 2.30
N GLY A 104 1.76 -11.45 3.52
CA GLY A 104 1.07 -12.70 3.87
C GLY A 104 -0.45 -12.54 3.91
N GLU A 105 -1.18 -13.64 4.14
CA GLU A 105 -2.65 -13.63 4.14
C GLU A 105 -3.26 -12.74 5.25
N THR A 106 -2.62 -12.68 6.41
CA THR A 106 -3.21 -12.06 7.61
C THR A 106 -3.19 -10.52 7.58
N PRO A 107 -2.09 -9.83 7.21
CA PRO A 107 -2.03 -8.36 7.25
C PRO A 107 -3.11 -7.63 6.42
N PRO A 108 -3.45 -8.04 5.19
CA PRO A 108 -4.52 -7.41 4.42
C PRO A 108 -5.89 -7.44 5.09
N ILE A 109 -6.22 -8.53 5.79
CA ILE A 109 -7.49 -8.66 6.53
C ILE A 109 -7.56 -7.60 7.65
N PHE A 110 -6.48 -7.40 8.40
CA PHE A 110 -6.42 -6.37 9.43
C PHE A 110 -6.49 -4.95 8.85
N ALA A 111 -5.79 -4.69 7.73
CA ALA A 111 -5.86 -3.39 7.08
C ALA A 111 -7.27 -3.09 6.54
N GLN A 112 -7.95 -4.08 5.96
CA GLN A 112 -9.33 -3.92 5.50
C GLN A 112 -10.30 -3.70 6.67
N ALA A 113 -10.14 -4.44 7.77
CA ALA A 113 -10.93 -4.23 8.98
C ALA A 113 -10.74 -2.82 9.59
N ALA A 114 -9.55 -2.23 9.38
CA ALA A 114 -9.24 -0.86 9.76
C ALA A 114 -9.76 0.20 8.76
N GLY A 115 -10.42 -0.20 7.67
CA GLY A 115 -11.02 0.70 6.68
C GLY A 115 -10.14 1.02 5.46
N ASN A 116 -8.98 0.36 5.30
CA ASN A 116 -8.13 0.60 4.14
C ASN A 116 -8.73 -0.02 2.87
N ASN A 117 -8.77 0.75 1.79
CA ASN A 117 -9.23 0.29 0.49
C ASN A 117 -8.10 -0.43 -0.27
N LEU A 118 -8.02 -1.75 -0.11
CA LEU A 118 -7.02 -2.61 -0.75
C LEU A 118 -7.63 -3.43 -1.89
N VAL A 119 -6.85 -3.61 -2.96
CA VAL A 119 -7.18 -4.51 -4.07
C VAL A 119 -6.22 -5.70 -4.05
N TYR A 120 -6.77 -6.92 -4.02
CA TYR A 120 -5.99 -8.15 -4.17
C TYR A 120 -5.79 -8.43 -5.66
N LEU A 121 -4.56 -8.26 -6.15
CA LEU A 121 -4.23 -8.45 -7.57
C LEU A 121 -3.81 -9.88 -7.90
N VAL A 122 -3.12 -10.54 -6.97
CA VAL A 122 -2.57 -11.88 -7.14
C VAL A 122 -2.80 -12.65 -5.85
N ASN A 123 -3.19 -13.91 -5.99
CA ASN A 123 -3.29 -14.86 -4.89
C ASN A 123 -2.36 -16.04 -5.14
N ILE A 124 -1.75 -16.55 -4.08
CA ILE A 124 -1.08 -17.84 -4.07
C ILE A 124 -2.13 -18.85 -3.57
N PRO A 125 -2.43 -19.93 -4.34
CA PRO A 125 -3.42 -20.91 -3.93
C PRO A 125 -3.05 -21.54 -2.59
N ALA A 126 -4.05 -21.83 -1.77
CA ALA A 126 -3.85 -22.45 -0.48
C ALA A 126 -3.14 -23.81 -0.64
N GLY A 127 -2.07 -24.01 0.13
CA GLY A 127 -1.44 -25.33 0.28
C GLY A 127 -2.28 -26.26 1.17
N THR A 128 -1.75 -27.45 1.44
CA THR A 128 -2.36 -28.43 2.36
C THR A 128 -2.36 -27.98 3.84
N GLY A 129 -1.72 -26.85 4.15
CA GLY A 129 -1.54 -26.34 5.51
C GLY A 129 -0.36 -26.94 6.25
N GLU A 130 0.33 -27.92 5.67
CA GLU A 130 1.47 -28.64 6.29
C GLU A 130 2.68 -27.75 6.58
N SER A 131 2.78 -26.60 5.93
CA SER A 131 3.82 -25.59 6.17
C SER A 131 3.61 -24.77 7.45
N TYR A 132 2.43 -24.84 8.06
CA TYR A 132 2.10 -24.12 9.29
C TYR A 132 2.11 -25.07 10.47
N GLY A 133 2.72 -24.66 11.57
CA GLY A 133 2.91 -25.57 12.69
C GLY A 133 3.13 -24.90 14.04
N ILE A 134 2.80 -25.63 15.10
CA ILE A 134 3.17 -25.26 16.46
C ILE A 134 4.38 -26.11 16.85
N ILE A 135 5.54 -25.48 16.96
CA ILE A 135 6.78 -26.14 17.36
C ILE A 135 6.92 -26.01 18.88
N VAL A 136 7.20 -27.13 19.53
CA VAL A 136 7.54 -27.19 20.95
C VAL A 136 8.94 -27.77 21.14
N PRO A 137 9.65 -27.41 22.22
CA PRO A 137 10.91 -28.06 22.57
C PRO A 137 10.75 -29.57 22.67
N LYS A 138 11.79 -30.34 22.31
CA LYS A 138 11.77 -31.81 22.33
C LYS A 138 11.28 -32.38 23.67
N ASP A 139 11.74 -31.79 24.77
CA ASP A 139 11.41 -32.22 26.13
C ASP A 139 10.19 -31.47 26.72
N SER A 140 9.34 -30.89 25.86
CA SER A 140 8.11 -30.24 26.29
C SER A 140 7.08 -31.26 26.77
N SER A 141 6.37 -30.92 27.85
CA SER A 141 5.19 -31.65 28.32
C SER A 141 3.97 -31.46 27.41
N ILE A 142 3.99 -30.47 26.51
CA ILE A 142 2.94 -30.24 25.51
C ILE A 142 3.03 -31.34 24.45
N LYS A 143 2.04 -32.24 24.40
CA LYS A 143 1.95 -33.33 23.43
C LYS A 143 0.71 -33.25 22.54
N THR A 144 -0.30 -32.50 22.99
CA THR A 144 -1.57 -32.31 22.30
C THR A 144 -1.92 -30.82 22.19
N VAL A 145 -2.86 -30.48 21.30
CA VAL A 145 -3.38 -29.11 21.18
C VAL A 145 -4.04 -28.65 22.49
N ALA A 146 -4.66 -29.56 23.25
CA ALA A 146 -5.29 -29.24 24.52
C ALA A 146 -4.27 -28.76 25.57
N ASP A 147 -3.04 -29.27 25.52
CA ASP A 147 -1.95 -28.91 26.45
C ASP A 147 -1.47 -27.45 26.24
N LEU A 148 -1.84 -26.80 25.14
CA LEU A 148 -1.54 -25.38 24.89
C LEU A 148 -2.41 -24.44 25.73
N ARG A 149 -3.52 -24.96 26.30
CA ARG A 149 -4.44 -24.16 27.10
C ARG A 149 -3.73 -23.61 28.34
N GLY A 150 -3.75 -22.30 28.52
CA GLY A 150 -3.11 -21.63 29.67
C GLY A 150 -1.61 -21.35 29.49
N CYS A 151 -0.90 -22.11 28.65
CA CYS A 151 0.51 -21.86 28.31
C CYS A 151 0.73 -20.51 27.62
N LEU A 152 -0.21 -20.06 26.77
CA LEU A 152 -0.10 -18.77 26.08
C LEU A 152 -0.23 -17.55 27.02
N LYS A 153 -0.81 -17.74 28.22
CA LYS A 153 -1.02 -16.66 29.20
C LYS A 153 0.04 -16.60 30.29
N SER A 154 0.73 -17.71 30.59
CA SER A 154 1.73 -17.81 31.65
C SER A 154 3.01 -18.49 31.17
N ARG A 155 4.09 -17.70 31.06
CA ARG A 155 5.42 -18.16 30.57
C ARG A 155 6.17 -19.06 31.54
N SER A 156 5.75 -19.14 32.80
CA SER A 156 6.55 -19.78 33.86
C SER A 156 6.43 -21.31 33.90
N GLY A 157 5.39 -21.91 33.28
CA GLY A 157 5.16 -23.36 33.32
C GLY A 157 5.37 -24.11 32.00
N CYS A 158 5.31 -23.41 30.86
CA CYS A 158 5.42 -24.03 29.54
C CYS A 158 6.67 -23.53 28.82
N LYS A 159 7.63 -24.43 28.56
CA LYS A 159 8.78 -24.10 27.71
C LYS A 159 8.22 -23.67 26.34
N LYS A 160 8.55 -22.44 25.92
CA LYS A 160 7.92 -21.69 24.81
C LYS A 160 7.55 -22.58 23.61
N ALA A 161 6.26 -22.71 23.33
CA ALA A 161 5.79 -23.11 22.01
C ALA A 161 5.95 -21.92 21.06
N LEU A 162 6.47 -22.16 19.86
CA LEU A 162 6.57 -21.16 18.80
C LEU A 162 5.62 -21.56 17.68
N SER A 163 4.75 -20.65 17.26
CA SER A 163 4.03 -20.80 16.00
C SER A 163 4.95 -20.41 14.85
N VAL A 164 5.05 -21.27 13.84
CA VAL A 164 5.70 -20.99 12.55
C VAL A 164 4.67 -20.95 11.44
#